data_AF-A0A1J0D074-F1
#
_entry.id   AF-A0A1J0D074-F1
#
_cell.length_a   1.000
_cell.length_b   1.000
_cell.length_c   1.000
_cell.angle_alpha   90.00
_cell.angle_beta   90.00
_cell.angle_gamma   90.00
#
_symmetry.space_group_name_H-M   'P 1'
#
loop_
_entity.id
_entity.type
_entity.pdbx_description
1 polymer ?
#
loop_
_entity_poly.entity_id
_entity_poly.type
_entity_poly.pdbx_seq_one_letter_code
_entity_poly.pdbx_strand_id
1 'polypeptide(L)'
;MFNNIPLNQIYTNINELSIICLIKKNLTKQIGIYSIVNNNDGKMYIGSSMNLAKRILEHINNKQSNIYLQNAISKYKLENFTLYNLEFLYTDNNLSKTELNIQLIEMEQKYLDLFDNKYNINPTAGKSRIGAKHTEATRELMSKVRQENP
;
A
#
# COMPACT_ATOMS: atom_id res chain seq x y z
N MET A 1 25.21 -12.41 -14.46
CA MET A 1 24.55 -13.58 -13.84
C MET A 1 24.14 -13.21 -12.42
N PHE A 2 22.86 -12.90 -12.22
CA PHE A 2 22.21 -12.97 -10.90
C PHE A 2 20.97 -13.84 -11.07
N ASN A 3 21.18 -15.15 -11.19
CA ASN A 3 20.12 -16.10 -10.89
C ASN A 3 20.00 -16.15 -9.38
N ASN A 4 18.97 -15.55 -8.79
CA ASN A 4 18.61 -15.82 -7.40
C ASN A 4 17.11 -15.57 -7.14
N ILE A 5 16.35 -16.67 -7.29
CA ILE A 5 15.10 -17.04 -6.62
C ILE A 5 13.90 -16.10 -6.85
N PRO A 6 12.75 -16.59 -7.39
CA PRO A 6 11.50 -15.85 -7.30
C PRO A 6 11.09 -15.84 -5.83
N LEU A 7 11.45 -14.80 -5.09
CA LEU A 7 10.92 -14.56 -3.76
C LEU A 7 9.41 -14.51 -3.92
N ASN A 8 8.66 -15.53 -3.45
CA ASN A 8 7.23 -15.68 -3.67
C ASN A 8 6.54 -14.31 -3.76
N GLN A 9 6.23 -13.91 -4.99
CA GLN A 9 5.74 -12.57 -5.27
C GLN A 9 4.25 -12.48 -4.97
N ILE A 10 3.60 -13.60 -4.63
CA ILE A 10 2.16 -13.70 -4.47
C ILE A 10 1.88 -14.47 -3.18
N TYR A 11 1.01 -13.91 -2.35
CA TYR A 11 0.51 -14.54 -1.13
C TYR A 11 -1.01 -14.50 -1.16
N THR A 12 -1.64 -15.67 -1.28
CA THR A 12 -3.08 -15.88 -1.12
C THR A 12 -3.40 -16.22 0.34
N ASN A 13 -4.67 -16.18 0.73
CA ASN A 13 -5.13 -16.51 2.09
C ASN A 13 -4.34 -15.76 3.17
N ILE A 14 -4.17 -14.44 2.99
CA ILE A 14 -3.36 -13.61 3.89
C ILE A 14 -3.99 -13.41 5.29
N ASN A 15 -5.13 -14.05 5.54
CA ASN A 15 -5.76 -14.24 6.85
C ASN A 15 -5.18 -15.42 7.65
N GLU A 16 -4.52 -16.37 7.01
CA GLU A 16 -3.95 -17.54 7.68
C GLU A 16 -2.64 -17.20 8.40
N LEU A 17 -2.47 -17.72 9.62
CA LEU A 17 -1.26 -17.48 10.43
C LEU A 17 0.02 -18.02 9.78
N SER A 18 -0.07 -19.14 9.07
CA SER A 18 1.03 -19.74 8.29
C SER A 18 1.53 -18.76 7.22
N ILE A 19 0.60 -18.15 6.47
CA ILE A 19 0.90 -17.18 5.42
C ILE A 19 1.41 -15.87 6.01
N ILE A 20 0.82 -15.39 7.11
CA ILE A 20 1.30 -14.21 7.83
C ILE A 20 2.75 -14.41 8.30
N CYS A 21 3.09 -15.58 8.85
CA CYS A 21 4.45 -15.94 9.22
C CYS A 21 5.39 -15.99 8.00
N LEU A 22 4.91 -16.51 6.87
CA LEU A 22 5.68 -16.55 5.63
C LEU A 22 5.96 -15.15 5.06
N ILE A 23 4.95 -14.27 5.02
CA ILE A 23 5.08 -12.85 4.64
C ILE A 23 6.13 -12.18 5.52
N LYS A 24 6.02 -12.37 6.85
CA LYS A 24 6.99 -11.81 7.79
C LYS A 24 8.40 -12.34 7.51
N LYS A 25 8.56 -13.65 7.33
CA LYS A 25 9.87 -14.27 7.07
C LYS A 25 10.50 -13.74 5.77
N ASN A 26 9.73 -13.68 4.70
CA ASN A 26 10.25 -13.35 3.37
C ASN A 26 10.49 -11.84 3.19
N LEU A 27 9.64 -11.00 3.78
CA LEU A 27 9.60 -9.56 3.48
C LEU A 27 10.15 -8.68 4.59
N THR A 28 10.66 -9.28 5.68
CA THR A 28 11.37 -8.53 6.72
C THR A 28 12.62 -7.89 6.13
N LYS A 29 12.75 -6.57 6.33
CA LYS A 29 13.85 -5.74 5.78
C LYS A 29 13.90 -5.68 4.25
N GLN A 30 12.90 -6.21 3.56
CA GLN A 30 12.77 -6.00 2.12
C GLN A 30 12.15 -4.63 1.87
N ILE A 31 12.69 -3.96 0.85
CA ILE A 31 12.30 -2.63 0.40
C ILE A 31 11.65 -2.80 -0.97
N GLY A 32 10.56 -2.09 -1.24
CA GLY A 32 9.95 -2.15 -2.56
C GLY A 32 8.49 -1.74 -2.60
N ILE A 33 7.82 -2.21 -3.67
CA ILE A 33 6.44 -1.93 -4.01
C ILE A 33 5.60 -3.20 -3.89
N TYR A 34 4.41 -3.07 -3.32
CA TYR A 34 3.45 -4.15 -3.19
C TYR A 34 2.05 -3.69 -3.61
N SER A 35 1.18 -4.67 -3.88
CA SER A 35 -0.24 -4.48 -4.10
C SER A 35 -1.07 -5.45 -3.26
N ILE A 36 -2.22 -4.98 -2.75
CA ILE A 36 -3.23 -5.81 -2.10
C ILE A 36 -4.48 -5.76 -2.99
N VAL A 37 -4.79 -6.87 -3.64
CA VAL A 37 -5.86 -6.97 -4.64
C VAL A 37 -7.07 -7.67 -4.04
N ASN A 38 -8.25 -7.10 -4.22
CA ASN A 38 -9.51 -7.75 -3.92
C ASN A 38 -9.85 -8.75 -5.05
N ASN A 39 -9.93 -10.03 -4.71
CA ASN A 39 -10.20 -11.09 -5.69
C ASN A 39 -11.64 -11.05 -6.24
N ASN A 40 -12.54 -10.29 -5.61
CA ASN A 40 -13.94 -10.18 -6.04
C ASN A 40 -14.14 -9.23 -7.23
N ASP A 41 -13.46 -8.08 -7.21
CA ASP A 41 -13.69 -6.99 -8.19
C ASP A 41 -12.40 -6.50 -8.88
N GLY A 42 -11.25 -7.12 -8.56
CA GLY A 42 -9.95 -6.76 -9.10
C GLY A 42 -9.42 -5.41 -8.62
N LYS A 43 -10.14 -4.70 -7.73
CA LYS A 43 -9.70 -3.41 -7.20
C LYS A 43 -8.53 -3.61 -6.25
N MET A 44 -7.55 -2.71 -6.31
CA MET A 44 -6.28 -2.92 -5.62
C MET A 44 -5.79 -1.71 -4.83
N TYR A 45 -4.95 -1.95 -3.83
CA TYR A 45 -4.19 -0.93 -3.13
C TYR A 45 -2.72 -1.09 -3.47
N ILE A 46 -2.04 -0.03 -3.89
CA ILE A 46 -0.61 -0.01 -4.18
C ILE A 46 0.10 0.75 -3.07
N GLY A 47 1.24 0.25 -2.61
CA GLY A 47 2.06 0.98 -1.65
C GLY A 47 3.53 0.65 -1.77
N SER A 48 4.36 1.56 -1.26
CA SER A 48 5.80 1.38 -1.09
C SER A 48 6.18 1.28 0.39
N SER A 49 7.32 0.65 0.69
CA SER A 49 7.87 0.69 2.05
C SER A 49 9.36 0.34 2.08
N MET A 50 10.08 0.98 3.03
CA MET A 50 11.42 0.57 3.47
C MET A 50 11.43 -0.74 4.30
N ASN A 51 10.25 -1.22 4.69
CA ASN A 51 10.06 -2.51 5.33
C ASN A 51 8.68 -3.05 4.95
N LEU A 52 8.66 -3.87 3.91
CA LEU A 52 7.44 -4.44 3.34
C LEU A 52 6.65 -5.24 4.39
N ALA A 53 7.29 -6.17 5.12
CA ALA A 53 6.61 -6.97 6.13
C ALA A 53 5.89 -6.10 7.18
N LYS A 54 6.56 -5.06 7.71
CA LYS A 54 5.95 -4.16 8.69
C LYS A 54 4.70 -3.49 8.13
N ARG A 55 4.82 -2.88 6.93
CA ARG A 55 3.74 -2.12 6.30
C ARG A 55 2.54 -2.99 5.96
N ILE A 56 2.78 -4.17 5.39
CA ILE A 56 1.75 -5.15 5.06
C ILE A 56 1.00 -5.61 6.31
N LEU A 57 1.72 -5.91 7.39
CA LEU A 57 1.10 -6.32 8.65
C LEU A 57 0.28 -5.20 9.31
N GLU A 58 0.64 -3.93 9.11
CA GLU A 58 -0.19 -2.80 9.55
C GLU A 58 -1.53 -2.75 8.81
N HIS A 59 -1.56 -3.08 7.53
CA HIS A 59 -2.80 -3.22 6.75
C HIS A 59 -3.63 -4.42 7.20
N ILE A 60 -3.00 -5.59 7.34
CA ILE A 60 -3.67 -6.83 7.77
C ILE A 60 -4.31 -6.66 9.16
N ASN A 61 -3.61 -6.00 10.08
CA ASN A 61 -4.08 -5.80 11.46
C ASN A 61 -4.88 -4.50 11.66
N ASN A 62 -5.27 -3.81 10.59
CA ASN A 62 -6.02 -2.54 10.63
C ASN A 62 -5.43 -1.49 11.61
N LYS A 63 -4.09 -1.30 11.60
CA LYS A 63 -3.42 -0.35 12.51
C LYS A 63 -3.22 1.02 11.90
N GLN A 64 -2.52 1.08 10.77
CA GLN A 64 -2.23 2.31 10.03
C GLN A 64 -2.43 2.01 8.56
N SER A 65 -3.65 2.20 8.08
CA SER A 65 -4.07 1.64 6.80
C SER A 65 -4.89 2.66 6.00
N ASN A 66 -5.04 2.37 4.71
CA ASN A 66 -5.95 3.11 3.85
C ASN A 66 -7.40 2.72 4.20
N ILE A 67 -8.23 3.71 4.51
CA ILE A 67 -9.61 3.48 4.96
C ILE A 67 -10.47 2.75 3.92
N TYR A 68 -10.27 2.99 2.63
CA TYR A 68 -11.02 2.33 1.56
C TYR A 68 -10.63 0.86 1.43
N LEU A 69 -9.34 0.56 1.55
CA LEU A 69 -8.87 -0.83 1.64
C LEU A 69 -9.47 -1.53 2.86
N GLN A 70 -9.50 -0.88 4.04
CA GLN A 70 -10.06 -1.48 5.26
C GLN A 70 -11.57 -1.69 5.18
N ASN A 71 -12.31 -0.76 4.57
CA ASN A 71 -13.73 -0.92 4.30
C ASN A 71 -13.97 -2.12 3.37
N ALA A 72 -13.15 -2.28 2.33
CA ALA A 72 -13.22 -3.43 1.43
C ALA A 72 -12.89 -4.74 2.16
N ILE A 73 -11.83 -4.78 2.97
CA ILE A 73 -11.49 -5.96 3.80
C ILE A 73 -12.64 -6.30 4.77
N SER A 74 -13.29 -5.31 5.36
CA SER A 74 -14.42 -5.54 6.27
C SER A 74 -15.62 -6.17 5.56
N LYS A 75 -15.88 -5.71 4.32
CA LYS A 75 -16.97 -6.19 3.46
C LYS A 75 -16.71 -7.58 2.89
N TYR A 76 -15.54 -7.79 2.31
CA TYR A 76 -15.21 -9.00 1.53
C TYR A 76 -14.42 -10.04 2.31
N LYS A 77 -13.96 -9.74 3.52
CA LYS A 77 -13.07 -10.57 4.35
C LYS A 77 -11.66 -10.71 3.76
N LEU A 78 -10.68 -10.82 4.64
CA LEU A 78 -9.26 -10.78 4.28
C LEU A 78 -8.81 -11.98 3.42
N GLU A 79 -9.49 -13.13 3.53
CA GLU A 79 -9.26 -14.32 2.69
C GLU A 79 -9.49 -14.07 1.20
N ASN A 80 -10.32 -13.09 0.86
CA ASN A 80 -10.59 -12.70 -0.52
C ASN A 80 -9.61 -11.63 -1.04
N PHE A 81 -8.45 -11.48 -0.39
CA PHE A 81 -7.40 -10.59 -0.84
C PHE A 81 -6.11 -11.36 -1.11
N THR A 82 -5.43 -10.95 -2.18
CA THR A 82 -4.13 -11.47 -2.56
C THR A 82 -3.10 -10.35 -2.47
N LEU A 83 -1.98 -10.63 -1.79
CA LEU A 83 -0.84 -9.74 -1.73
C LEU A 83 0.12 -10.06 -2.87
N TYR A 84 0.52 -9.03 -3.62
CA TYR A 84 1.53 -9.10 -4.65
C TYR A 84 2.73 -8.23 -4.27
N ASN A 85 3.95 -8.77 -4.34
CA ASN A 85 5.16 -7.96 -4.36
C ASN A 85 5.48 -7.64 -5.81
N LEU A 86 5.36 -6.37 -6.17
CA LEU A 86 5.47 -5.92 -7.55
C LEU A 86 6.91 -5.71 -7.98
N GLU A 87 7.70 -5.05 -7.13
CA GLU A 87 9.10 -4.73 -7.43
C GLU A 87 9.90 -4.60 -6.13
N PHE A 88 11.06 -5.24 -6.06
CA PHE A 88 12.00 -5.05 -4.96
C PHE A 88 13.00 -3.96 -5.33
N LEU A 89 13.27 -3.06 -4.38
CA LEU A 89 14.35 -2.11 -4.49
C LEU A 89 15.57 -2.67 -3.77
N TYR A 90 16.55 -3.13 -4.54
CA TYR A 90 17.81 -3.60 -4.00
C TYR A 90 18.74 -2.42 -3.73
N THR A 91 19.28 -2.37 -2.52
CA THR A 91 20.19 -1.31 -2.11
C THR A 91 21.62 -1.76 -2.34
N ASP A 92 22.35 -1.06 -3.19
CA ASP A 92 23.80 -1.06 -3.08
C ASP A 92 24.17 -0.21 -1.85
N ASN A 93 25.18 -0.62 -1.08
CA ASN A 93 25.57 -0.02 0.21
C ASN A 93 25.94 1.49 0.17
N ASN A 94 25.80 2.14 -0.99
CA ASN A 94 26.18 3.52 -1.24
C ASN A 94 25.01 4.52 -1.19
N LEU A 95 23.74 4.05 -1.16
CA LEU A 95 22.58 4.96 -1.14
C LEU A 95 22.20 5.36 0.28
N SER A 96 22.03 6.66 0.50
CA SER A 96 21.46 7.19 1.74
C SER A 96 19.97 6.83 1.86
N LYS A 97 19.45 6.86 3.09
CA LYS A 97 18.03 6.65 3.35
C LYS A 97 17.13 7.63 2.59
N THR A 98 17.58 8.86 2.37
CA THR A 98 16.81 9.87 1.63
C THR A 98 16.70 9.50 0.16
N GLU A 99 17.80 9.11 -0.48
CA GLU A 99 17.81 8.68 -1.88
C GLU A 99 16.94 7.44 -2.11
N LEU A 100 16.98 6.47 -1.19
CA LEU A 100 16.10 5.29 -1.24
C LEU A 100 14.62 5.67 -1.14
N ASN A 101 14.25 6.64 -0.31
CA ASN A 101 12.87 7.09 -0.23
C ASN A 101 12.43 7.81 -1.51
N ILE A 102 13.30 8.60 -2.14
CA ILE A 102 12.99 9.25 -3.41
C ILE A 102 12.73 8.18 -4.49
N GLN A 103 13.60 7.19 -4.61
CA GLN A 103 13.42 6.09 -5.56
C GLN A 103 12.12 5.31 -5.30
N LEU A 104 11.79 5.02 -4.04
CA LEU A 104 10.52 4.36 -3.70
C LEU A 104 9.30 5.19 -4.12
N ILE A 105 9.33 6.51 -3.93
CA ILE A 105 8.23 7.40 -4.31
C ILE A 105 8.05 7.40 -5.83
N GLU A 106 9.14 7.46 -6.59
CA GLU A 106 9.11 7.41 -8.06
C GLU A 106 8.58 6.06 -8.58
N MET A 107 9.05 4.96 -8.01
CA MET A 107 8.55 3.62 -8.32
C MET A 107 7.07 3.48 -7.97
N GLU A 108 6.64 3.94 -6.79
CA GLU A 108 5.23 3.93 -6.39
C GLU A 108 4.38 4.73 -7.37
N GLN A 109 4.84 5.91 -7.80
CA GLN A 109 4.12 6.72 -8.78
C GLN A 109 3.93 5.98 -10.10
N LYS A 110 4.98 5.34 -10.63
CA LYS A 110 4.90 4.51 -11.85
C LYS A 110 3.79 3.45 -11.72
N TYR A 111 3.72 2.75 -10.59
CA TYR A 111 2.66 1.76 -10.36
C TYR A 111 1.29 2.39 -10.13
N LEU A 112 1.20 3.54 -9.47
CA LEU A 112 -0.06 4.27 -9.34
C LEU A 112 -0.60 4.76 -10.68
N ASP A 113 0.26 5.08 -11.65
CA ASP A 113 -0.16 5.54 -12.98
C ASP A 113 -0.54 4.39 -13.92
N LEU A 114 -0.03 3.18 -13.67
CA LEU A 114 -0.29 1.99 -14.51
C LEU A 114 -1.68 1.38 -14.33
N PHE A 115 -2.31 1.59 -13.18
CA PHE A 115 -3.62 1.01 -12.87
C PHE A 115 -4.64 2.13 -12.71
N ASP A 116 -5.94 1.87 -12.90
CA ASP A 116 -6.98 2.87 -12.64
C ASP A 116 -7.86 2.48 -11.45
N ASN A 117 -8.25 1.21 -11.37
CA ASN A 117 -9.16 0.71 -10.34
C ASN A 117 -8.45 0.48 -8.99
N LYS A 118 -8.30 1.54 -8.20
CA LYS A 118 -7.51 1.56 -6.96
C LYS A 118 -8.24 2.04 -5.71
N TYR A 119 -7.79 1.57 -4.53
CA TYR A 119 -8.15 2.09 -3.21
C TYR A 119 -7.31 3.32 -2.81
N ASN A 120 -6.17 3.56 -3.47
CA ASN A 120 -5.37 4.77 -3.28
C ASN A 120 -6.19 6.02 -3.62
N ILE A 121 -6.32 6.94 -2.67
CA ILE A 121 -7.08 8.19 -2.85
C ILE A 121 -6.22 9.26 -3.50
N ASN A 122 -4.96 9.33 -3.07
CA ASN A 122 -4.01 10.30 -3.57
C ASN A 122 -3.43 9.77 -4.89
N PRO A 123 -3.57 10.51 -5.99
CA PRO A 123 -2.98 10.11 -7.28
C PRO A 123 -1.46 10.28 -7.27
N THR A 124 -0.92 11.12 -6.38
CA THR A 124 0.52 11.34 -6.25
C THR A 124 1.09 10.56 -5.05
N ALA A 125 2.15 9.77 -5.28
CA ALA A 125 2.93 9.11 -4.25
C ALA A 125 3.62 10.11 -3.29
N GLY A 126 4.04 9.64 -2.11
CA GLY A 126 4.78 10.44 -1.13
C GLY A 126 3.99 11.55 -0.41
N LYS A 127 2.80 11.92 -0.89
CA LYS A 127 1.95 12.92 -0.23
C LYS A 127 1.27 12.34 1.00
N SER A 128 1.71 12.76 2.19
CA SER A 128 0.94 12.59 3.42
C SER A 128 -0.23 13.58 3.46
N ARG A 129 -1.39 13.15 3.97
CA ARG A 129 -2.52 14.07 4.28
C ARG A 129 -2.24 14.91 5.53
N ILE A 130 -1.20 14.58 6.31
CA ILE A 130 -0.81 15.34 7.50
C ILE A 130 -0.33 16.72 7.04
N GLY A 131 -1.11 17.76 7.36
CA GLY A 131 -0.81 19.15 7.00
C GLY A 131 -1.37 19.63 5.65
N ALA A 132 -2.13 18.80 4.93
CA ALA A 132 -2.77 19.23 3.68
C ALA A 132 -3.82 20.32 3.95
N LYS A 133 -3.56 21.56 3.51
CA LYS A 133 -4.50 22.67 3.62
C LYS A 133 -5.63 22.48 2.60
N HIS A 134 -6.88 22.40 3.08
CA HIS A 134 -8.04 22.48 2.20
C HIS A 134 -8.13 23.87 1.58
N THR A 135 -8.46 23.93 0.28
CA THR A 135 -8.81 25.19 -0.39
C THR A 135 -10.03 25.82 0.28
N GLU A 136 -10.19 27.14 0.14
CA GLU A 136 -11.32 27.87 0.74
C GLU A 136 -12.65 27.33 0.25
N ALA A 137 -12.78 27.08 -1.06
CA ALA A 137 -13.97 26.49 -1.66
C ALA A 137 -14.33 25.11 -1.06
N THR A 138 -13.35 24.23 -0.83
CA THR A 138 -13.62 22.92 -0.21
C THR A 138 -13.99 23.07 1.27
N ARG A 139 -13.41 24.05 1.98
CA ARG A 139 -13.72 24.34 3.39
C ARG A 139 -15.15 24.86 3.56
N GLU A 140 -15.60 25.74 2.68
CA GLU A 140 -16.96 26.26 2.65
C GLU A 140 -17.98 25.16 2.34
N LEU A 141 -17.69 24.30 1.36
CA LEU A 141 -18.57 23.18 1.02
C LEU A 141 -18.73 22.21 2.21
N MET A 142 -17.64 21.84 2.88
CA MET A 142 -17.69 20.97 4.06
C MET A 142 -18.46 21.62 5.21
N SER A 143 -18.39 22.94 5.37
CA SER A 143 -19.16 23.66 6.38
C SER A 143 -20.66 23.60 6.09
N LYS A 144 -21.09 23.77 4.84
CA LYS A 144 -22.51 23.70 4.43
C LYS A 144 -23.09 22.30 4.62
N VAL A 145 -22.37 21.28 4.16
CA VAL A 145 -22.80 19.86 4.28
C VAL A 145 -23.00 19.44 5.74
N ARG A 146 -22.19 20.00 6.67
CA ARG A 146 -22.30 19.73 8.11
C ARG A 146 -23.50 20.43 8.77
N GLN A 147 -23.94 21.56 8.22
CA GLN A 147 -25.14 22.27 8.71
C GLN A 147 -26.43 21.65 8.17
N GLU A 148 -26.37 21.01 7.00
CA GLU A 148 -27.54 20.39 6.34
C GLU A 148 -27.86 18.97 6.83
N ASN A 149 -26.93 18.29 7.52
CA ASN A 149 -27.16 17.00 8.17
C ASN A 149 -26.93 17.11 9.70
N PRO A 150 -27.89 17.66 10.47
CA PRO A 150 -27.80 17.74 11.93
C PRO A 150 -27.85 16.38 12.62
#